data_AF-A0A1H9ZIA5-F1
#
_entry.id   AF-A0A1H9ZIA5-F1
#
_cell.length_a   1.000
_cell.length_b   1.000
_cell.length_c   1.000
_cell.angle_alpha   90.00
_cell.angle_beta   90.00
_cell.angle_gamma   90.00
#
_symmetry.space_group_name_H-M   'P 1'
#
loop_
_entity.id
_entity.type
_entity.pdbx_description
1 polymer ?
#
loop_
_entity_poly.entity_id
_entity_poly.type
_entity_poly.pdbx_seq_one_letter_code
_entity_poly.pdbx_strand_id
1 'polypeptide(L)'
;MKNEILPHAIQDMFRDRSGWIEFTLSKAALMITSIILLAAFYQIGADFSDIQMQRQLDSEAIGLKTSIDDIGSISPDSIRQNSTYSFNSEYPVDAFISGEYIRFETTHREQTIHSVKPLTFRTIPLNETEMRTFLSNNFNGQPGTFEHPLITDTPTALEVISIVGSQEVMLNTGKIVHIEKTSIYLKNDSEVNRLEVVLVHQ
;
A
#
# COMPACT_ATOMS: atom_id res chain seq x y z
N MET A 1 -86.02 -33.30 -20.92
CA MET A 1 -85.05 -32.27 -21.34
C MET A 1 -85.38 -30.96 -20.63
N LYS A 2 -84.58 -30.57 -19.63
CA LYS A 2 -84.62 -29.21 -19.08
C LYS A 2 -83.17 -28.75 -19.07
N ASN A 3 -82.86 -27.83 -19.95
CA ASN A 3 -81.51 -27.36 -20.24
C ASN A 3 -80.89 -26.73 -19.00
N GLU A 4 -79.67 -27.17 -18.71
CA GLU A 4 -78.71 -26.51 -17.82
C GLU A 4 -78.38 -25.13 -18.40
N ILE A 5 -78.67 -24.07 -17.64
CA ILE A 5 -78.12 -22.73 -17.92
C ILE A 5 -77.60 -22.16 -16.61
N LEU A 6 -76.34 -22.44 -16.35
CA LEU A 6 -75.37 -21.53 -15.73
C LEU A 6 -74.02 -22.09 -16.18
N PRO A 7 -73.05 -21.28 -16.68
CA PRO A 7 -72.68 -20.02 -16.03
C PRO A 7 -72.03 -18.95 -16.95
N HIS A 8 -72.67 -17.79 -17.12
CA HIS A 8 -71.91 -16.58 -17.52
C HIS A 8 -71.45 -15.76 -16.30
N ALA A 9 -72.18 -15.84 -15.18
CA ALA A 9 -71.83 -15.10 -13.96
C ALA A 9 -70.60 -15.64 -13.20
N ILE A 10 -70.28 -16.94 -13.33
CA ILE A 10 -69.12 -17.55 -12.66
C ILE A 10 -67.82 -17.22 -13.41
N GLN A 11 -67.85 -17.20 -14.75
CA GLN A 11 -66.67 -16.86 -15.56
C GLN A 11 -66.22 -15.39 -15.39
N ASP A 12 -67.16 -14.46 -15.28
CA ASP A 12 -66.81 -13.03 -15.08
C ASP A 12 -66.29 -12.76 -13.65
N MET A 13 -66.78 -13.46 -12.62
CA MET A 13 -66.24 -13.35 -11.25
C MET A 13 -64.79 -13.87 -11.10
N PHE A 14 -64.42 -14.92 -11.85
CA PHE A 14 -63.05 -15.44 -11.84
C PHE A 14 -62.09 -14.54 -12.64
N ARG A 15 -62.57 -13.91 -13.71
CA ARG A 15 -61.82 -12.98 -14.55
C ARG A 15 -61.54 -11.63 -13.88
N ASP A 16 -62.45 -11.18 -13.01
CA ASP A 16 -62.24 -9.98 -12.20
C ASP A 16 -61.20 -10.24 -11.09
N ARG A 17 -61.28 -11.39 -10.40
CA ARG A 17 -60.26 -11.80 -9.41
C ARG A 17 -58.88 -12.04 -10.01
N SER A 18 -58.78 -12.62 -11.20
CA SER A 18 -57.47 -12.81 -11.87
C SER A 18 -56.82 -11.47 -12.22
N GLY A 19 -57.59 -10.48 -12.66
CA GLY A 19 -57.08 -9.12 -12.92
C GLY A 19 -56.50 -8.43 -11.67
N TRP A 20 -57.15 -8.59 -10.52
CA TRP A 20 -56.62 -8.07 -9.24
C TRP A 20 -55.38 -8.82 -8.75
N ILE A 21 -55.31 -10.14 -8.97
CA ILE A 21 -54.13 -10.95 -8.64
C ILE A 21 -52.95 -10.58 -9.54
N GLU A 22 -53.16 -10.44 -10.85
CA GLU A 22 -52.13 -10.03 -11.80
C GLU A 22 -51.63 -8.60 -11.52
N PHE A 23 -52.52 -7.69 -11.14
CA PHE A 23 -52.17 -6.32 -10.76
C PHE A 23 -51.35 -6.26 -9.45
N THR A 24 -51.74 -7.01 -8.43
CA THR A 24 -51.01 -7.08 -7.15
C THR A 24 -49.67 -7.80 -7.30
N LEU A 25 -49.62 -8.87 -8.11
CA LEU A 25 -48.40 -9.58 -8.45
C LEU A 25 -47.42 -8.68 -9.23
N SER A 26 -47.91 -7.90 -10.19
CA SER A 26 -47.09 -6.94 -10.95
C SER A 26 -46.50 -5.85 -10.05
N LYS A 27 -47.28 -5.31 -9.10
CA LYS A 27 -46.77 -4.35 -8.10
C LYS A 27 -45.74 -4.97 -7.17
N ALA A 28 -45.98 -6.19 -6.69
CA ALA A 28 -45.02 -6.91 -5.85
C ALA A 28 -43.71 -7.19 -6.62
N ALA A 29 -43.81 -7.65 -7.87
CA ALA A 29 -42.66 -7.85 -8.75
C ALA A 29 -41.89 -6.54 -9.00
N LEU A 30 -42.59 -5.42 -9.16
CA LEU A 30 -41.98 -4.11 -9.32
C LEU A 30 -41.27 -3.63 -8.04
N MET A 31 -41.87 -3.85 -6.86
CA MET A 31 -41.21 -3.57 -5.58
C MET A 31 -39.94 -4.40 -5.40
N ILE A 32 -40.01 -5.71 -5.68
CA ILE A 32 -38.85 -6.61 -5.60
C ILE A 32 -37.75 -6.16 -6.58
N THR A 33 -38.13 -5.85 -7.82
CA THR A 33 -37.18 -5.35 -8.84
C THR A 33 -36.52 -4.04 -8.40
N SER A 34 -37.28 -3.13 -7.78
CA SER A 34 -36.73 -1.88 -7.24
C SER A 34 -35.71 -2.12 -6.12
N ILE A 35 -36.00 -3.04 -5.21
CA ILE A 35 -35.07 -3.42 -4.12
C ILE A 35 -33.79 -4.03 -4.69
N ILE A 36 -33.91 -4.94 -5.67
CA ILE A 36 -32.76 -5.56 -6.33
C ILE A 36 -31.91 -4.50 -7.05
N LEU A 37 -32.55 -3.58 -7.78
CA LEU A 37 -31.86 -2.50 -8.49
C LEU A 37 -31.12 -1.58 -7.50
N LEU A 38 -31.76 -1.22 -6.39
CA LEU A 38 -31.15 -0.39 -5.35
C LEU A 38 -29.96 -1.11 -4.71
N ALA A 39 -30.09 -2.40 -4.38
CA ALA A 39 -29.00 -3.21 -3.84
C ALA A 39 -27.81 -3.28 -4.83
N ALA A 40 -28.08 -3.46 -6.12
CA ALA A 40 -27.04 -3.45 -7.15
C ALA A 40 -26.33 -2.09 -7.24
N PHE A 41 -27.06 -0.97 -7.17
CA PHE A 41 -26.44 0.37 -7.14
C PHE A 41 -25.59 0.59 -5.89
N TYR A 42 -26.05 0.13 -4.73
CA TYR A 42 -25.25 0.18 -3.50
C TYR A 42 -23.97 -0.64 -3.64
N GLN A 43 -24.04 -1.83 -4.23
CA GLN A 43 -22.88 -2.68 -4.46
C GLN A 43 -21.87 -2.01 -5.42
N ILE A 44 -22.34 -1.43 -6.52
CA ILE A 44 -21.47 -0.68 -7.44
C ILE A 44 -20.80 0.50 -6.74
N GLY A 45 -21.55 1.27 -5.95
CA GLY A 45 -20.99 2.38 -5.18
C GLY A 45 -19.99 1.90 -4.12
N ALA A 46 -20.22 0.73 -3.53
CA ALA A 46 -19.30 0.11 -2.61
C ALA A 46 -17.98 -0.25 -3.30
N ASP A 47 -18.05 -0.94 -4.43
CA ASP A 47 -16.89 -1.34 -5.23
C ASP A 47 -16.07 -0.13 -5.69
N PHE A 48 -16.72 0.95 -6.11
CA PHE A 48 -16.03 2.20 -6.48
C PHE A 48 -15.24 2.81 -5.31
N SER A 49 -15.82 2.81 -4.11
CA SER A 49 -15.15 3.32 -2.90
C SER A 49 -13.91 2.49 -2.57
N ASP A 50 -14.00 1.17 -2.68
CA ASP A 50 -12.89 0.27 -2.37
C ASP A 50 -11.76 0.43 -3.41
N ILE A 51 -12.11 0.58 -4.69
CA ILE A 51 -11.15 0.89 -5.77
C ILE A 51 -10.47 2.24 -5.53
N GLN A 52 -11.20 3.26 -5.09
CA GLN A 52 -10.62 4.58 -4.81
C GLN A 52 -9.60 4.49 -3.65
N MET A 53 -9.95 3.79 -2.57
CA MET A 53 -9.05 3.62 -1.42
C MET A 53 -7.77 2.88 -1.81
N GLN A 54 -7.89 1.79 -2.58
CA GLN A 54 -6.74 1.05 -3.11
C GLN A 54 -5.84 1.96 -3.97
N ARG A 55 -6.44 2.75 -4.88
CA ARG A 55 -5.68 3.68 -5.74
C ARG A 55 -4.93 4.74 -4.95
N GLN A 56 -5.55 5.27 -3.89
CA GLN A 56 -4.91 6.27 -3.05
C GLN A 56 -3.72 5.69 -2.28
N LEU A 57 -3.91 4.52 -1.66
CA LEU A 57 -2.82 3.76 -1.02
C LEU A 57 -1.68 3.46 -2.01
N ASP A 58 -2.02 3.04 -3.22
CA ASP A 58 -1.05 2.77 -4.28
C ASP A 58 -0.30 4.04 -4.70
N SER A 59 -1.01 5.17 -4.82
CA SER A 59 -0.41 6.46 -5.18
C SER A 59 0.59 6.95 -4.13
N GLU A 60 0.24 6.88 -2.85
CA GLU A 60 1.13 7.27 -1.74
C GLU A 60 2.36 6.36 -1.67
N ALA A 61 2.17 5.05 -1.80
CA ALA A 61 3.28 4.11 -1.85
C ALA A 61 4.19 4.40 -3.06
N ILE A 62 3.63 4.62 -4.25
CA ILE A 62 4.40 4.98 -5.44
C ILE A 62 5.14 6.31 -5.22
N GLY A 63 4.51 7.28 -4.56
CA GLY A 63 5.11 8.57 -4.22
C GLY A 63 6.38 8.39 -3.38
N LEU A 64 6.28 7.72 -2.23
CA LEU A 64 7.42 7.46 -1.36
C LEU A 64 8.50 6.64 -2.07
N LYS A 65 8.12 5.56 -2.78
CA LYS A 65 9.06 4.74 -3.57
C LYS A 65 9.83 5.61 -4.56
N THR A 66 9.13 6.46 -5.30
CA THR A 66 9.73 7.32 -6.33
C THR A 66 10.72 8.28 -5.69
N SER A 67 10.43 8.86 -4.54
CA SER A 67 11.37 9.72 -3.82
C SER A 67 12.62 8.98 -3.34
N ILE A 68 12.47 7.74 -2.85
CA ILE A 68 13.60 6.89 -2.45
C ILE A 68 14.45 6.49 -3.66
N ASP A 69 13.80 6.02 -4.73
CA ASP A 69 14.47 5.55 -5.93
C ASP A 69 15.12 6.69 -6.71
N ASP A 70 14.51 7.88 -6.74
CA ASP A 70 15.12 9.08 -7.34
C ASP A 70 16.45 9.36 -6.66
N ILE A 71 16.46 9.49 -5.32
CA ILE A 71 17.68 9.69 -4.53
C ILE A 71 18.69 8.55 -4.74
N GLY A 72 18.23 7.30 -4.74
CA GLY A 72 19.07 6.14 -4.99
C GLY A 72 19.75 6.16 -6.37
N SER A 73 19.07 6.68 -7.38
CA SER A 73 19.58 6.77 -8.76
C SER A 73 20.58 7.90 -9.01
N ILE A 74 20.68 8.86 -8.08
CA ILE A 74 21.57 10.01 -8.24
C ILE A 74 23.04 9.56 -8.26
N SER A 75 23.84 10.14 -9.15
CA SER A 75 25.28 9.90 -9.18
C SER A 75 25.93 10.25 -7.83
N PRO A 76 26.86 9.44 -7.33
CA PRO A 76 27.60 9.69 -6.08
C PRO A 76 28.31 11.05 -6.03
N ASP A 77 28.67 11.62 -7.18
CA ASP A 77 29.36 12.91 -7.28
C ASP A 77 28.38 14.11 -7.34
N SER A 78 27.08 13.87 -7.21
CA SER A 78 26.05 14.90 -7.22
C SER A 78 26.01 15.69 -5.92
N ILE A 79 25.72 16.97 -6.03
CA ILE A 79 25.51 17.90 -4.90
C ILE A 79 24.18 17.59 -4.18
N ARG A 80 23.20 16.99 -4.88
CA ARG A 80 21.91 16.60 -4.31
C ARG A 80 21.97 15.15 -3.86
N GLN A 81 22.16 14.92 -2.57
CA GLN A 81 22.14 13.58 -1.97
C GLN A 81 21.02 13.42 -0.96
N ASN A 82 20.14 14.42 -0.80
CA ASN A 82 19.04 14.37 0.12
C ASN A 82 17.74 14.89 -0.51
N SER A 83 16.62 14.34 -0.03
CA SER A 83 15.28 14.88 -0.25
C SER A 83 14.43 14.65 0.99
N THR A 84 13.24 15.22 0.93
CA THR A 84 12.20 14.98 1.92
C THR A 84 10.93 14.50 1.23
N TYR A 85 10.19 13.63 1.92
CA TYR A 85 8.86 13.21 1.52
C TYR A 85 7.87 13.59 2.61
N SER A 86 6.74 14.15 2.18
CA SER A 86 5.61 14.46 3.06
C SER A 86 4.41 13.68 2.57
N PHE A 87 3.77 12.94 3.46
CA PHE A 87 2.53 12.24 3.17
C PHE A 87 1.42 13.27 2.93
N ASN A 88 0.59 13.01 1.93
CA ASN A 88 -0.56 13.86 1.61
C ASN A 88 -1.86 13.05 1.65
N SER A 89 -1.93 12.08 2.57
CA SER A 89 -3.08 11.20 2.68
C SER A 89 -4.25 11.92 3.35
N GLU A 90 -5.37 12.04 2.64
CA GLU A 90 -6.64 12.53 3.19
C GLU A 90 -7.23 11.60 4.26
N TYR A 91 -6.75 10.36 4.34
CA TYR A 91 -7.18 9.32 5.27
C TYR A 91 -6.05 8.85 6.17
N PRO A 92 -6.35 8.30 7.37
CA PRO A 92 -5.35 7.63 8.19
C PRO A 92 -4.82 6.40 7.45
N VAL A 93 -3.52 6.43 7.19
CA VAL A 93 -2.77 5.35 6.56
C VAL A 93 -1.58 5.04 7.45
N ASP A 94 -1.37 3.76 7.72
CA ASP A 94 -0.18 3.27 8.39
C ASP A 94 0.87 2.98 7.31
N ALA A 95 2.01 3.65 7.40
CA ALA A 95 3.11 3.50 6.47
C ALA A 95 4.26 2.76 7.15
N PHE A 96 4.86 1.82 6.44
CA PHE A 96 5.93 0.97 6.91
C PHE A 96 7.05 0.90 5.88
N ILE A 97 8.28 0.84 6.35
CA ILE A 97 9.46 0.71 5.50
C ILE A 97 10.40 -0.36 6.03
N SER A 98 10.90 -1.18 5.12
CA SER A 98 12.03 -2.07 5.32
C SER A 98 13.13 -1.72 4.30
N GLY A 99 14.23 -2.44 4.34
CA GLY A 99 15.30 -2.31 3.34
C GLY A 99 14.95 -2.89 1.96
N GLU A 100 13.84 -3.61 1.84
CA GLU A 100 13.44 -4.30 0.60
C GLU A 100 12.14 -3.76 0.00
N TYR A 101 11.22 -3.28 0.83
CA TYR A 101 9.91 -2.80 0.40
C TYR A 101 9.36 -1.72 1.33
N ILE A 102 8.42 -0.96 0.80
CA ILE A 102 7.49 -0.13 1.57
C ILE A 102 6.11 -0.78 1.56
N ARG A 103 5.40 -0.66 2.68
CA ARG A 103 4.05 -1.18 2.85
C ARG A 103 3.17 -0.09 3.43
N PHE A 104 2.03 0.12 2.79
CA PHE A 104 1.00 1.04 3.25
C PHE A 104 -0.23 0.21 3.55
N GLU A 105 -0.91 0.50 4.64
CA GLU A 105 -2.18 -0.14 4.96
C GLU A 105 -3.20 0.79 5.59
N THR A 106 -4.46 0.43 5.43
CA THR A 106 -5.59 1.12 6.03
C THR A 106 -6.71 0.12 6.27
N THR A 107 -7.59 0.43 7.21
CA THR A 107 -8.80 -0.36 7.44
C THR A 107 -10.01 0.36 6.87
N HIS A 108 -10.66 -0.26 5.89
CA HIS A 108 -11.88 0.25 5.26
C HIS A 108 -12.96 -0.85 5.31
N ARG A 109 -14.15 -0.53 5.85
CA ARG A 109 -15.28 -1.48 5.97
C ARG A 109 -14.88 -2.85 6.54
N GLU A 110 -14.13 -2.83 7.65
CA GLU A 110 -13.64 -4.02 8.35
C GLU A 110 -12.64 -4.88 7.56
N GLN A 111 -12.16 -4.39 6.41
CA GLN A 111 -11.12 -5.02 5.61
C GLN A 111 -9.84 -4.18 5.67
N THR A 112 -8.72 -4.84 5.93
CA THR A 112 -7.40 -4.21 5.79
C THR A 112 -6.96 -4.30 4.35
N ILE A 113 -6.68 -3.15 3.76
CA ILE A 113 -6.19 -3.02 2.40
C ILE A 113 -4.71 -2.70 2.48
N HIS A 114 -3.90 -3.35 1.65
CA HIS A 114 -2.45 -3.16 1.62
C HIS A 114 -1.97 -2.71 0.24
N SER A 115 -0.97 -1.84 0.23
CA SER A 115 -0.15 -1.53 -0.94
C SER A 115 1.30 -1.79 -0.59
N VAL A 116 1.90 -2.78 -1.26
CA VAL A 116 3.33 -3.11 -1.10
C VAL A 116 4.06 -2.71 -2.36
N LYS A 117 5.20 -2.04 -2.21
CA LYS A 117 6.07 -1.67 -3.34
C LYS A 117 7.53 -2.04 -3.03
N PRO A 118 8.19 -2.83 -3.88
CA PRO A 118 9.61 -3.15 -3.68
C PRO A 118 10.48 -1.92 -3.94
N LEU A 119 11.61 -1.84 -3.26
CA LEU A 119 12.60 -0.78 -3.43
C LEU A 119 13.65 -1.21 -4.46
N THR A 120 14.12 -0.26 -5.27
CA THR A 120 15.13 -0.55 -6.31
C THR A 120 16.54 -0.52 -5.71
N PHE A 121 16.75 0.36 -4.74
CA PHE A 121 18.03 0.58 -4.09
C PHE A 121 18.02 0.03 -2.67
N ARG A 122 19.21 -0.27 -2.16
CA ARG A 122 19.38 -0.75 -0.78
C ARG A 122 19.00 0.37 0.19
N THR A 123 17.90 0.17 0.91
CA THR A 123 17.42 1.15 1.87
C THR A 123 17.70 0.69 3.30
N ILE A 124 17.99 1.65 4.18
CA ILE A 124 18.21 1.41 5.61
C ILE A 124 17.33 2.41 6.36
N PRO A 125 16.37 1.95 7.18
CA PRO A 125 15.46 2.84 7.92
C PRO A 125 16.13 3.40 9.18
N LEU A 126 17.30 4.03 9.02
CA LEU A 126 18.10 4.66 10.07
C LEU A 126 18.64 5.99 9.55
N ASN A 127 18.95 6.92 10.46
CA ASN A 127 19.76 8.09 10.10
C ASN A 127 21.26 7.73 9.99
N GLU A 128 22.07 8.65 9.47
CA GLU A 128 23.51 8.43 9.26
C GLU A 128 24.21 8.06 10.58
N THR A 129 23.91 8.75 11.68
CA THR A 129 24.58 8.50 12.98
C THR A 129 24.25 7.11 13.52
N GLU A 130 22.98 6.69 13.43
CA GLU A 130 22.52 5.37 13.84
C GLU A 130 23.15 4.27 12.98
N MET A 131 23.19 4.47 11.66
CA MET A 131 23.81 3.54 10.73
C MET A 131 25.33 3.40 10.98
N ARG A 132 26.05 4.51 11.21
CA ARG A 132 27.48 4.46 11.58
C ARG A 132 27.72 3.78 12.92
N THR A 133 26.82 3.99 13.90
CA THR A 133 26.89 3.32 15.20
C THR A 133 26.63 1.83 15.06
N PHE A 134 25.63 1.44 14.27
CA PHE A 134 25.33 0.05 13.97
C PHE A 134 26.53 -0.65 13.31
N LEU A 135 27.16 -0.03 12.31
CA LEU A 135 28.36 -0.58 11.68
C LEU A 135 29.51 -0.69 12.67
N SER A 136 29.79 0.36 13.45
CA SER A 136 30.87 0.36 14.44
C SER A 136 30.71 -0.77 15.46
N ASN A 137 29.48 -1.04 15.90
CA ASN A 137 29.19 -2.12 16.85
C ASN A 137 29.44 -3.53 16.27
N ASN A 138 29.28 -3.69 14.95
CA ASN A 138 29.46 -4.98 14.27
C ASN A 138 30.85 -5.17 13.65
N PHE A 139 31.60 -4.08 13.42
CA PHE A 139 32.90 -4.10 12.74
C PHE A 139 34.03 -3.50 13.58
N ASN A 140 34.15 -3.93 14.85
CA ASN A 140 35.28 -3.57 15.73
C ASN A 140 35.54 -2.05 15.85
N GLY A 141 34.48 -1.25 15.95
CA GLY A 141 34.55 0.20 16.09
C GLY A 141 34.71 0.97 14.77
N GLN A 142 34.60 0.31 13.62
CA GLN A 142 34.73 0.95 12.31
C GLN A 142 33.38 1.48 11.79
N PRO A 143 33.25 2.79 11.51
CA PRO A 143 31.99 3.38 11.05
C PRO A 143 31.74 3.17 9.55
N GLY A 144 32.73 2.70 8.78
CA GLY A 144 32.60 2.47 7.35
C GLY A 144 32.60 3.75 6.52
N THR A 145 33.29 4.79 7.01
CA THR A 145 33.53 6.04 6.26
C THR A 145 34.74 5.87 5.35
N PHE A 146 34.98 6.83 4.45
CA PHE A 146 36.15 6.77 3.56
C PHE A 146 37.48 6.72 4.33
N GLU A 147 37.60 7.50 5.41
CA GLU A 147 38.79 7.53 6.27
C GLU A 147 38.94 6.27 7.11
N HIS A 148 37.81 5.67 7.53
CA HIS A 148 37.76 4.50 8.40
C HIS A 148 36.83 3.43 7.77
N PRO A 149 37.27 2.78 6.67
CA PRO A 149 36.47 1.78 5.98
C PRO A 149 36.34 0.51 6.82
N LEU A 150 35.30 -0.28 6.55
CA LEU A 150 35.11 -1.59 7.17
C LEU A 150 36.14 -2.57 6.60
N ILE A 151 36.94 -3.19 7.46
CA ILE A 151 37.89 -4.25 7.07
C ILE A 151 37.11 -5.57 6.97
N THR A 152 36.46 -5.77 5.83
CA THR A 152 35.59 -6.92 5.57
C THR A 152 35.35 -7.07 4.07
N ASP A 153 34.82 -8.22 3.66
CA ASP A 153 34.39 -8.45 2.29
C ASP A 153 32.94 -7.99 2.06
N THR A 154 32.57 -7.83 0.79
CA THR A 154 31.23 -7.35 0.43
C THR A 154 30.11 -8.26 0.92
N PRO A 155 30.18 -9.61 0.78
CA PRO A 155 29.12 -10.49 1.28
C PRO A 155 28.87 -10.35 2.79
N THR A 156 29.93 -10.30 3.61
CA THR A 156 29.80 -10.15 5.07
C THR A 156 29.19 -8.80 5.43
N ALA A 157 29.62 -7.73 4.77
CA ALA A 157 29.02 -6.41 4.96
C ALA A 157 27.52 -6.39 4.64
N LEU A 158 27.13 -7.03 3.52
CA LEU A 158 25.74 -7.10 3.10
C LEU A 158 24.88 -7.94 4.07
N GLU A 159 25.41 -9.04 4.60
CA GLU A 159 24.71 -9.86 5.59
C GLU A 159 24.39 -9.05 6.85
N VAL A 160 25.37 -8.32 7.38
CA VAL A 160 25.18 -7.46 8.56
C VAL A 160 24.19 -6.34 8.29
N ILE A 161 24.28 -5.66 7.14
CA ILE A 161 23.34 -4.59 6.76
C ILE A 161 21.91 -5.12 6.61
N SER A 162 21.74 -6.33 6.07
CA SER A 162 20.43 -6.96 5.90
C SER A 162 19.72 -7.24 7.23
N ILE A 163 20.44 -7.37 8.35
CA ILE A 163 19.81 -7.50 9.69
C ILE A 163 18.92 -6.29 9.98
N VAL A 164 19.44 -5.08 9.76
CA VAL A 164 18.67 -3.84 9.92
C VAL A 164 17.64 -3.69 8.80
N GLY A 165 18.02 -4.02 7.56
CA GLY A 165 17.10 -3.97 6.42
C GLY A 165 15.88 -4.87 6.56
N SER A 166 15.97 -5.97 7.31
CA SER A 166 14.84 -6.90 7.54
C SER A 166 13.81 -6.36 8.54
N GLN A 167 14.18 -5.34 9.33
CA GLN A 167 13.26 -4.76 10.30
C GLN A 167 12.32 -3.78 9.61
N GLU A 168 11.03 -3.98 9.84
CA GLU A 168 10.01 -3.08 9.34
C GLU A 168 9.76 -1.96 10.37
N VAL A 169 9.95 -0.73 9.95
CA VAL A 169 9.79 0.47 10.77
C VAL A 169 8.50 1.19 10.37
N MET A 170 7.66 1.47 11.34
CA MET A 170 6.45 2.28 11.14
C MET A 170 6.83 3.76 11.02
N LEU A 171 6.42 4.39 9.92
CA LEU A 171 6.58 5.81 9.66
C LEU A 171 5.37 6.57 10.21
N ASN A 172 5.64 7.68 10.89
CA ASN A 172 4.63 8.63 11.31
C ASN A 172 4.22 9.49 10.12
N THR A 173 3.00 9.29 9.60
CA THR A 173 2.52 10.01 8.42
C THR A 173 2.29 11.51 8.65
N GLY A 174 2.27 11.97 9.91
CA GLY A 174 2.24 13.39 10.27
C GLY A 174 3.61 14.08 10.30
N LYS A 175 4.70 13.34 10.06
CA LYS A 175 6.07 13.87 10.04
C LYS A 175 6.68 13.80 8.64
N ILE A 176 7.62 14.71 8.39
CA ILE A 176 8.45 14.68 7.20
C ILE A 176 9.38 13.47 7.29
N VAL A 177 9.52 12.75 6.19
CA VAL A 177 10.51 11.69 6.00
C VAL A 177 11.73 12.30 5.33
N HIS A 178 12.89 12.09 5.92
CA HIS A 178 14.19 12.45 5.36
C HIS A 178 14.75 11.25 4.60
N ILE A 179 15.21 11.49 3.37
CA ILE A 179 15.75 10.48 2.48
C ILE A 179 17.14 10.95 2.05
N GLU A 180 18.18 10.17 2.37
CA GLU A 180 19.56 10.56 2.14
C GLU A 180 20.36 9.43 1.50
N LYS A 181 21.10 9.72 0.43
CA LYS A 181 22.04 8.77 -0.16
C LYS A 181 23.39 8.90 0.53
N THR A 182 23.94 7.78 0.98
CA THR A 182 25.26 7.71 1.60
C THR A 182 26.06 6.54 1.04
N SER A 183 27.32 6.45 1.44
CA SER A 183 28.23 5.39 1.03
C SER A 183 28.87 4.72 2.24
N ILE A 184 28.95 3.40 2.19
CA ILE A 184 29.70 2.56 3.12
C ILE A 184 30.96 2.09 2.38
N TYR A 185 32.11 2.41 2.93
CA TYR A 185 33.40 2.04 2.36
C TYR A 185 33.89 0.75 2.99
N LEU A 186 34.27 -0.20 2.15
CA LEU A 186 34.82 -1.49 2.53
C LEU A 186 36.26 -1.56 2.05
N LYS A 187 37.14 -2.18 2.82
CA LYS A 187 38.51 -2.47 2.41
C LYS A 187 38.75 -3.98 2.50
N ASN A 188 38.99 -4.58 1.33
CA ASN A 188 39.43 -5.96 1.24
C ASN A 188 40.85 -6.00 0.66
N ASP A 189 41.83 -6.36 1.49
CA ASP A 189 43.25 -6.30 1.20
C ASP A 189 43.72 -4.94 0.64
N SER A 190 43.69 -4.79 -0.68
CA SER A 190 44.24 -3.67 -1.45
C SER A 190 43.17 -2.75 -2.05
N GLU A 191 41.93 -3.22 -2.18
CA GLU A 191 40.86 -2.50 -2.88
C GLU A 191 39.86 -1.91 -1.89
N VAL A 192 39.53 -0.64 -2.12
CA VAL A 192 38.45 0.05 -1.40
C VAL A 192 37.19 0.00 -2.26
N ASN A 193 36.22 -0.77 -1.82
CA ASN A 193 34.91 -0.86 -2.45
C ASN A 193 33.93 0.13 -1.81
N ARG A 194 33.00 0.62 -2.61
CA ARG A 194 31.95 1.55 -2.17
C ARG A 194 30.59 0.88 -2.32
N LEU A 195 29.85 0.79 -1.23
CA LEU A 195 28.46 0.37 -1.20
C LEU A 195 27.56 1.59 -1.06
N GLU A 196 26.67 1.79 -2.02
CA GLU A 196 25.69 2.87 -1.99
C GLU A 196 24.42 2.41 -1.29
N VAL A 197 23.94 3.22 -0.35
CA VAL A 197 22.72 2.94 0.41
C VAL A 197 21.90 4.21 0.54
N VAL A 198 20.57 4.03 0.63
CA VAL A 198 19.62 5.12 0.89
C VAL A 198 19.13 5.01 2.32
N LEU A 199 19.35 6.05 3.10
CA LEU A 199 18.87 6.19 4.46
C LEU A 199 17.48 6.81 4.43
N VAL A 200 16.59 6.30 5.27
CA VAL A 200 15.23 6.84 5.43
C VAL A 200 14.92 6.98 6.92
N HIS A 201 14.60 8.18 7.38
CA HIS A 201 14.33 8.44 8.80
C HIS A 201 13.38 9.63 9.03
N GLN A 202 12.97 9.84 10.29
CA GLN A 202 12.06 10.91 10.74
C GLN A 202 12.52 11.56 12.05
#